data_AF-A0A950KUA7-F1
#
_entry.id   AF-A0A950KUA7-F1
#
_cell.length_a   1.000
_cell.length_b   1.000
_cell.length_c   1.000
_cell.angle_alpha   90.00
_cell.angle_beta   90.00
_cell.angle_gamma   90.00
#
_symmetry.space_group_name_H-M   'P 1'
#
loop_
_entity.id
_entity.type
_entity.pdbx_description
1 polymer ?
#
loop_
_entity_poly.entity_id
_entity_poly.type
_entity_poly.pdbx_seq_one_letter_code
_entity_poly.pdbx_strand_id
1 'polypeptide(L)'
;MPILDKAKNIMTSPVAIIAAGVALLAALAYALAQLGVLGALIRSPWFPEIVIGLTVIGFLLIIFVGLPWYRQRRFVQRLESGYSVGSGQSPQEFQAKFDGALRRFRSLPQNSGKGDSTYALPWFLIIGAGTSGKTEAVKSSGVFSSLTSTVAEEATQNCDWWVSNSMLLLDTAGRYTIPTDPERDR
;
A
#
# COMPACT_ATOMS: atom_id res chain seq x y z
N MET A 1 5.06 0.35 -26.92
CA MET A 1 5.14 -1.12 -27.09
C MET A 1 4.49 -1.81 -25.88
N PRO A 2 3.16 -1.92 -25.83
CA PRO A 2 2.41 -2.31 -24.62
C PRO A 2 2.42 -3.82 -24.32
N ILE A 3 2.94 -4.65 -25.23
CA ILE A 3 2.95 -6.12 -25.11
C ILE A 3 4.10 -6.59 -24.20
N LEU A 4 5.24 -5.88 -24.19
CA LEU A 4 6.42 -6.22 -23.40
C LEU A 4 6.23 -5.95 -21.90
N ASP A 5 5.53 -4.88 -21.53
CA ASP A 5 5.24 -4.55 -20.12
C ASP A 5 4.22 -5.51 -19.51
N LYS A 6 3.24 -5.96 -20.30
CA LYS A 6 2.25 -6.95 -19.88
C LYS A 6 2.90 -8.32 -19.62
N ALA A 7 3.88 -8.71 -20.46
CA ALA A 7 4.65 -9.93 -20.27
C ALA A 7 5.54 -9.87 -19.01
N LYS A 8 6.20 -8.74 -18.76
CA LYS A 8 7.06 -8.54 -17.58
C LYS A 8 6.26 -8.64 -16.27
N ASN A 9 5.05 -8.07 -16.25
CA ASN A 9 4.17 -8.08 -15.08
C ASN A 9 3.53 -9.46 -14.81
N ILE A 10 3.32 -10.26 -15.87
CA ILE A 10 2.91 -11.67 -15.73
C ILE A 10 4.08 -12.52 -15.23
N MET A 11 5.30 -12.27 -15.72
CA MET A 11 6.50 -13.04 -15.36
C MET A 11 6.98 -12.78 -13.92
N THR A 12 6.71 -11.59 -13.36
CA THR A 12 6.94 -11.28 -11.93
C THR A 12 5.70 -11.49 -11.06
N SER A 13 4.61 -12.02 -11.62
CA SER A 13 3.41 -12.28 -10.82
C SER A 13 3.69 -13.42 -9.84
N PRO A 14 3.22 -13.32 -8.58
CA PRO A 14 3.42 -14.37 -7.57
C PRO A 14 2.93 -15.74 -8.07
N VAL A 15 1.88 -15.74 -8.90
CA VAL A 15 1.28 -16.96 -9.47
C VAL A 15 2.20 -17.61 -10.51
N ALA A 16 2.86 -16.83 -11.38
CA ALA A 16 3.80 -17.38 -12.36
C ALA A 16 5.04 -17.98 -11.69
N ILE A 17 5.54 -17.36 -10.61
CA ILE A 17 6.66 -17.88 -9.82
C ILE A 17 6.27 -19.21 -9.14
N ILE A 18 5.08 -19.27 -8.55
CA ILE A 18 4.56 -20.51 -7.94
C ILE A 18 4.39 -21.60 -9.00
N ALA A 19 3.79 -21.29 -10.15
CA ALA A 19 3.58 -22.25 -11.23
C ALA A 19 4.91 -22.78 -11.81
N ALA A 20 5.90 -21.92 -12.01
CA ALA A 20 7.23 -22.31 -12.46
C ALA A 20 7.94 -23.19 -11.41
N GLY A 21 7.81 -22.85 -10.12
CA GLY A 21 8.33 -23.66 -9.02
C GLY A 21 7.69 -25.06 -8.95
N VAL A 22 6.37 -25.14 -9.10
CA VAL A 22 5.65 -26.43 -9.14
C VAL A 22 6.07 -27.28 -10.33
N ALA A 23 6.19 -26.68 -11.53
CA ALA A 23 6.62 -27.40 -12.74
C ALA A 23 8.06 -27.95 -12.60
N LEU A 24 8.97 -27.16 -12.02
CA LEU A 24 10.35 -27.57 -11.78
C LEU A 24 10.45 -28.68 -10.73
N LEU A 25 9.65 -28.61 -9.66
CA LEU A 25 9.56 -29.69 -8.67
C LEU A 25 9.00 -30.99 -9.27
N ALA A 26 7.98 -30.90 -10.13
CA ALA A 26 7.42 -32.06 -10.82
C ALA A 26 8.44 -32.71 -11.78
N ALA A 27 9.18 -31.89 -12.54
CA ALA A 27 10.25 -32.37 -13.42
C ALA A 27 11.40 -33.04 -12.64
N LEU A 28 11.78 -32.45 -11.49
CA LEU A 28 12.80 -33.02 -10.60
C LEU A 28 12.33 -34.36 -10.01
N ALA A 29 11.08 -34.44 -9.53
CA ALA A 29 10.51 -35.68 -9.01
C ALA A 29 10.48 -36.78 -10.08
N TYR A 30 10.11 -36.44 -11.32
CA TYR A 30 10.11 -37.39 -12.44
C TYR A 30 11.52 -37.90 -12.78
N ALA A 31 12.52 -37.01 -12.83
CA ALA A 31 13.92 -37.39 -13.08
C ALA A 31 14.47 -38.31 -11.97
N LEU A 32 14.16 -38.01 -10.70
CA LEU A 32 14.55 -38.83 -9.56
C LEU A 32 13.85 -40.20 -9.52
N ALA A 33 12.65 -40.30 -10.09
CA ALA A 33 11.93 -41.57 -10.25
C ALA A 33 12.60 -42.48 -11.28
N GLN A 34 13.07 -41.93 -12.41
CA GLN A 34 13.79 -42.69 -13.45
C GLN A 34 15.15 -43.22 -12.97
N LEU A 35 15.84 -42.51 -12.08
CA LEU A 35 17.06 -42.99 -11.43
C LEU A 35 16.82 -43.99 -10.28
N GLY A 36 15.57 -44.35 -9.97
CA GLY A 36 15.24 -45.26 -8.86
C GLY A 36 15.42 -44.67 -7.46
N VAL A 37 15.83 -43.40 -7.36
CA VAL A 37 16.07 -42.69 -6.09
C VAL A 37 14.77 -42.52 -5.31
N LEU A 38 13.65 -42.23 -5.99
CA LEU A 38 12.34 -42.18 -5.33
C LEU A 38 11.96 -43.52 -4.70
N GLY A 39 12.22 -44.64 -5.40
CA GLY A 39 11.91 -45.97 -4.88
C GLY A 39 12.76 -46.37 -3.68
N ALA A 40 14.04 -45.98 -3.67
CA ALA A 40 14.92 -46.15 -2.52
C ALA A 40 14.54 -45.24 -1.33
N LEU A 41 14.14 -44.00 -1.62
CA LEU A 41 13.70 -43.03 -0.62
C LEU A 41 12.37 -43.43 0.03
N ILE A 42 11.40 -43.91 -0.73
CA ILE A 42 10.09 -44.40 -0.22
C ILE A 42 10.28 -45.64 0.68
N ARG A 43 11.28 -46.48 0.40
CA ARG A 43 11.61 -47.66 1.22
C ARG A 43 12.47 -47.31 2.44
N SER A 44 12.96 -46.08 2.54
CA SER A 44 13.77 -45.63 3.68
C SER A 44 12.91 -45.51 4.94
N PRO A 45 13.40 -45.93 6.12
CA PRO A 45 12.71 -45.72 7.39
C PRO A 45 12.38 -44.26 7.68
N TRP A 46 13.11 -43.33 7.05
CA TRP A 46 13.08 -41.89 7.32
C TRP A 46 12.06 -41.14 6.45
N PHE A 47 11.45 -41.85 5.48
CA PHE A 47 10.48 -41.30 4.56
C PHE A 47 9.27 -40.62 5.24
N PRO A 48 8.59 -41.24 6.23
CA PRO A 48 7.44 -40.60 6.87
C PRO A 48 7.81 -39.31 7.60
N GLU A 49 8.99 -39.22 8.22
CA GLU A 49 9.41 -38.00 8.94
C GLU A 49 9.66 -36.82 7.98
N ILE A 50 10.24 -37.09 6.81
CA ILE A 50 10.47 -36.07 5.78
C ILE A 50 9.14 -35.56 5.23
N VAL A 51 8.19 -36.45 4.97
CA VAL A 51 6.85 -36.08 4.48
C VAL A 51 6.12 -35.22 5.51
N ILE A 52 6.15 -35.60 6.79
CA ILE A 52 5.54 -34.83 7.87
C ILE A 52 6.21 -33.45 7.98
N GLY A 53 7.54 -33.38 7.96
CA GLY A 53 8.28 -32.12 8.02
C GLY A 53 7.93 -31.16 6.89
N LEU A 54 7.91 -31.65 5.64
CA LEU A 54 7.53 -30.84 4.48
C LEU A 54 6.07 -30.37 4.56
N THR A 55 5.16 -31.22 5.04
CA THR A 55 3.75 -30.87 5.20
C THR A 55 3.59 -29.75 6.24
N VAL A 56 4.28 -29.83 7.37
CA VAL A 56 4.27 -28.80 8.42
C VAL A 56 4.87 -27.49 7.92
N ILE A 57 5.99 -27.53 7.20
CA ILE A 57 6.63 -26.34 6.62
C ILE A 57 5.70 -25.67 5.61
N GLY A 58 5.06 -26.45 4.73
CA GLY A 58 4.09 -25.93 3.77
C GLY A 58 2.89 -25.26 4.47
N PHE A 59 2.37 -25.90 5.52
CA PHE A 59 1.28 -25.35 6.32
C PHE A 59 1.67 -24.04 7.02
N LEU A 60 2.87 -23.98 7.61
CA LEU A 60 3.40 -22.76 8.22
C LEU A 60 3.59 -21.64 7.20
N LEU A 61 4.10 -21.93 6.00
CA LEU A 61 4.23 -20.94 4.93
C LEU A 61 2.87 -20.37 4.50
N ILE A 62 1.84 -21.22 4.39
CA ILE A 62 0.48 -20.75 4.09
C ILE A 62 -0.04 -19.84 5.21
N ILE A 63 0.24 -20.16 6.47
CA ILE A 63 -0.19 -19.34 7.60
C ILE A 63 0.56 -18.00 7.66
N PHE A 64 1.88 -18.03 7.60
CA PHE A 64 2.72 -16.85 7.82
C PHE A 64 2.84 -15.95 6.59
N VAL A 65 2.67 -16.49 5.38
CA VAL A 65 2.77 -15.72 4.13
C VAL A 65 1.40 -15.57 3.47
N GLY A 66 0.62 -16.65 3.41
CA GLY A 66 -0.68 -16.67 2.73
C GLY A 66 -1.76 -15.85 3.43
N LEU A 67 -1.92 -15.97 4.76
CA LEU A 67 -2.94 -15.21 5.49
C LEU A 67 -2.69 -13.69 5.47
N PRO A 68 -1.48 -13.17 5.77
CA PRO A 68 -1.23 -11.72 5.71
C PRO A 68 -1.46 -11.17 4.30
N TRP A 69 -1.01 -11.87 3.27
CA TRP A 69 -1.22 -11.47 1.88
C TRP A 69 -2.71 -11.43 1.50
N TYR A 70 -3.50 -12.41 1.95
CA TYR A 70 -4.95 -12.44 1.72
C TYR A 70 -5.69 -11.34 2.49
N ARG A 71 -5.32 -11.10 3.76
CA ARG A 71 -5.92 -10.06 4.60
C ARG A 71 -5.60 -8.67 4.07
N GLN A 72 -4.38 -8.43 3.61
CA GLN A 72 -3.96 -7.13 3.08
C GLN A 72 -4.72 -6.79 1.79
N ARG A 73 -4.92 -7.76 0.89
CA ARG A 73 -5.72 -7.55 -0.34
C ARG A 73 -7.17 -7.22 -0.04
N ARG A 74 -7.80 -7.91 0.91
CA ARG A 74 -9.18 -7.62 1.30
C ARG A 74 -9.34 -6.29 2.02
N PHE A 75 -8.33 -5.85 2.77
CA PHE A 75 -8.35 -4.53 3.41
C PHE A 75 -8.27 -3.41 2.37
N VAL A 76 -7.38 -3.54 1.39
CA VAL A 76 -7.27 -2.59 0.27
C VAL A 76 -8.59 -2.49 -0.49
N GLN A 77 -9.25 -3.60 -0.81
CA GLN A 77 -10.56 -3.59 -1.50
C GLN A 77 -11.65 -2.85 -0.72
N ARG A 78 -11.68 -2.95 0.61
CA ARG A 78 -12.65 -2.23 1.46
C ARG A 78 -12.39 -0.73 1.48
N LEU A 79 -11.12 -0.32 1.46
CA LEU A 79 -10.75 1.08 1.34
C LEU A 79 -11.18 1.63 -0.03
N GLU A 80 -10.97 0.87 -1.11
CA GLU A 80 -11.39 1.26 -2.45
C GLU A 80 -12.90 1.43 -2.58
N SER A 81 -13.71 0.52 -2.00
CA SER A 81 -15.17 0.61 -2.02
C SER A 81 -15.72 1.75 -1.15
N GLY A 82 -15.08 2.03 0.00
CA GLY A 82 -15.46 3.17 0.85
C GLY A 82 -15.05 4.52 0.27
N TYR A 83 -13.93 4.56 -0.46
CA TYR A 83 -13.38 5.77 -1.06
C TYR A 83 -14.13 6.22 -2.33
N SER A 84 -14.63 5.26 -3.12
CA SER A 84 -15.35 5.52 -4.39
C SER A 84 -16.74 6.13 -4.19
N VAL A 85 -17.39 5.93 -3.04
CA VAL A 85 -18.73 6.46 -2.76
C VAL A 85 -18.71 7.95 -2.36
N GLY A 86 -17.59 8.48 -1.83
CA GLY A 86 -17.55 9.83 -1.24
C GLY A 86 -16.62 10.85 -1.89
N SER A 87 -15.66 10.44 -2.74
CA SER A 87 -14.54 11.32 -3.12
C SER A 87 -14.51 11.79 -4.57
N GLY A 88 -15.18 11.09 -5.50
CA GLY A 88 -15.12 11.38 -6.94
C GLY A 88 -13.76 11.15 -7.60
N GLN A 89 -12.75 10.68 -6.85
CA GLN A 89 -11.40 10.38 -7.34
C GLN A 89 -11.08 8.88 -7.17
N SER A 90 -10.22 8.36 -8.03
CA SER A 90 -9.75 6.98 -7.88
C SER A 90 -8.79 6.86 -6.68
N PRO A 91 -8.80 5.74 -5.93
CA PRO A 91 -7.84 5.49 -4.84
C PRO A 91 -6.37 5.62 -5.28
N GLN A 92 -6.09 5.31 -6.54
CA GLN A 92 -4.77 5.40 -7.15
C GLN A 92 -4.33 6.85 -7.36
N GLU A 93 -5.23 7.75 -7.78
CA GLU A 93 -4.95 9.18 -7.89
C GLU A 93 -4.65 9.81 -6.53
N PHE A 94 -5.38 9.40 -5.49
CA PHE A 94 -5.11 9.86 -4.13
C PHE A 94 -3.72 9.46 -3.66
N GLN A 95 -3.36 8.17 -3.81
CA GLN A 95 -2.04 7.67 -3.46
C GLN A 95 -0.95 8.40 -4.25
N ALA A 96 -1.14 8.62 -5.55
CA ALA A 96 -0.18 9.34 -6.38
C ALA A 96 0.03 10.79 -5.91
N LYS A 97 -1.06 11.50 -5.58
CA LYS A 97 -0.98 12.87 -5.03
C LYS A 97 -0.29 12.90 -3.66
N PHE A 98 -0.64 11.96 -2.79
CA PHE A 98 -0.07 11.82 -1.45
C PHE A 98 1.43 11.52 -1.50
N ASP A 99 1.83 10.56 -2.33
CA ASP A 99 3.24 10.23 -2.56
C ASP A 99 4.02 11.40 -3.17
N GLY A 100 3.38 12.15 -4.07
CA GLY A 100 3.96 13.37 -4.65
C GLY A 100 4.23 14.44 -3.58
N ALA A 101 3.26 14.68 -2.71
CA ALA A 101 3.38 15.62 -1.60
C ALA A 101 4.48 15.20 -0.61
N LEU A 102 4.52 13.91 -0.25
CA LEU A 102 5.59 13.35 0.60
C LEU A 102 6.97 13.53 -0.03
N ARG A 103 7.15 13.20 -1.31
CA ARG A 103 8.45 13.38 -1.99
C ARG A 103 8.90 14.83 -1.94
N ARG A 104 7.99 15.78 -2.19
CA ARG A 104 8.28 17.22 -2.09
C ARG A 104 8.68 17.61 -0.67
N PHE A 105 7.93 17.16 0.34
CA PHE A 105 8.23 17.40 1.74
C PHE A 105 9.61 16.86 2.17
N ARG A 106 9.97 15.66 1.72
CA ARG A 106 11.28 15.05 1.99
C ARG A 106 12.43 15.77 1.29
N SER A 107 12.15 16.39 0.14
CA SER A 107 13.15 17.13 -0.64
C SER A 107 13.47 18.53 -0.09
N LEU A 108 12.71 19.01 0.90
CA LEU A 108 12.95 20.33 1.49
C LEU A 108 14.32 20.39 2.19
N PRO A 109 15.07 21.50 2.08
CA PRO A 109 16.42 21.63 2.68
C PRO A 109 16.44 21.41 4.20
N GLN A 110 15.35 21.75 4.88
CA GLN A 110 15.20 21.54 6.33
C GLN A 110 15.12 20.05 6.71
N ASN A 111 14.81 19.22 5.72
CA ASN A 111 14.60 17.78 5.85
C ASN A 111 15.75 16.96 5.23
N SER A 112 16.59 17.60 4.40
CA SER A 112 17.78 16.97 3.82
C SER A 112 18.89 16.85 4.88
N GLY A 113 19.06 15.64 5.43
CA GLY A 113 20.19 15.31 6.33
C GLY A 113 19.79 14.83 7.73
N LYS A 114 18.51 14.94 8.12
CA LYS A 114 18.00 14.40 9.40
C LYS A 114 17.20 13.11 9.17
N GLY A 115 17.86 11.95 9.23
CA GLY A 115 17.22 10.63 9.36
C GLY A 115 15.88 10.44 8.62
N ASP A 116 14.89 9.82 9.28
CA ASP A 116 13.51 9.76 8.76
C ASP A 116 12.90 11.17 8.72
N SER A 117 13.00 11.80 7.55
CA SER A 117 12.44 13.12 7.19
C SER A 117 10.97 13.35 7.57
N THR A 118 10.20 12.30 7.88
CA THR A 118 8.84 12.42 8.41
C THR A 118 8.81 13.11 9.78
N TYR A 119 9.87 13.02 10.59
CA TYR A 119 9.91 13.54 11.97
C TYR A 119 10.63 14.88 12.13
N ALA A 120 11.13 15.49 11.06
CA ALA A 120 11.90 16.73 11.19
C ALA A 120 11.04 17.95 11.56
N LEU A 121 9.74 17.90 11.26
CA LEU A 121 8.78 18.97 11.53
C LEU A 121 7.57 18.40 12.27
N PRO A 122 6.97 19.14 13.23
CA PRO A 122 5.72 18.76 13.86
C PRO A 122 4.54 18.84 12.86
N TRP A 123 3.62 17.87 12.97
CA TRP A 123 2.46 17.72 12.07
C TRP A 123 1.18 18.18 12.75
N PHE A 124 0.41 19.01 12.07
CA PHE A 124 -0.88 19.53 12.53
C PHE A 124 -1.97 19.24 11.50
N LEU A 125 -3.19 19.01 11.98
CA LEU A 125 -4.34 18.68 11.16
C LEU A 125 -5.47 19.67 11.47
N ILE A 126 -6.01 20.34 10.44
CA ILE A 126 -7.18 21.20 10.58
C ILE A 126 -8.42 20.43 10.13
N ILE A 127 -9.37 20.29 11.05
CA ILE A 127 -10.64 19.59 10.86
C ILE A 127 -11.77 20.57 11.12
N GLY A 128 -12.85 20.51 10.33
CA GLY A 128 -14.01 21.38 10.48
C GLY A 128 -15.01 21.22 9.35
N ALA A 129 -16.23 21.73 9.53
CA ALA A 129 -17.28 21.69 8.50
C ALA A 129 -16.82 22.28 7.15
N GLY A 130 -17.43 21.84 6.05
CA GLY A 130 -17.19 22.45 4.73
C GLY A 130 -17.43 23.97 4.79
N THR A 131 -16.63 24.75 4.07
CA THR A 131 -16.82 26.22 3.98
C THR A 131 -16.60 26.98 5.29
N SER A 132 -16.05 26.35 6.33
CA SER A 132 -15.76 27.03 7.62
C SER A 132 -14.54 27.96 7.58
N GLY A 133 -13.99 28.28 6.41
CA GLY A 133 -12.85 29.18 6.26
C GLY A 133 -11.47 28.61 6.61
N LYS A 134 -11.32 27.30 6.83
CA LYS A 134 -10.02 26.67 7.18
C LYS A 134 -8.91 27.02 6.18
N THR A 135 -9.15 26.72 4.91
CA THR A 135 -8.21 26.98 3.82
C THR A 135 -7.88 28.47 3.70
N GLU A 136 -8.88 29.33 3.90
CA GLU A 136 -8.70 30.80 3.82
C GLU A 136 -7.91 31.35 5.00
N ALA A 137 -8.09 30.80 6.21
CA ALA A 137 -7.29 31.14 7.37
C ALA A 137 -5.81 30.75 7.18
N VAL A 138 -5.55 29.58 6.57
CA VAL A 138 -4.19 29.15 6.25
C VAL A 138 -3.55 30.04 5.19
N LYS A 139 -4.29 30.39 4.13
CA LYS A 139 -3.80 31.30 3.07
C LYS A 139 -3.47 32.69 3.61
N SER A 140 -4.41 33.28 4.34
CA SER A 140 -4.27 34.64 4.89
C SER A 140 -3.16 34.76 5.94
N SER A 141 -2.68 33.63 6.49
CA SER A 141 -1.55 33.64 7.43
C SER A 141 -0.22 34.07 6.77
N GLY A 142 -0.03 33.84 5.47
CA GLY A 142 1.21 34.16 4.75
C GLY A 142 2.46 33.35 5.17
N VAL A 143 2.33 32.42 6.11
CA VAL A 143 3.45 31.64 6.67
C VAL A 143 3.61 30.28 5.99
N PHE A 144 2.54 29.77 5.35
CA PHE A 144 2.52 28.45 4.74
C PHE A 144 2.57 28.51 3.21
N SER A 145 3.30 27.57 2.62
CA SER A 145 3.34 27.30 1.18
C SER A 145 2.64 25.97 0.89
N SER A 146 1.83 25.91 -0.17
CA SER A 146 1.16 24.67 -0.60
C SER A 146 2.13 23.74 -1.33
N LEU A 147 2.11 22.45 -0.98
CA LEU A 147 2.86 21.38 -1.64
C LEU A 147 2.03 20.63 -2.70
N THR A 148 0.70 20.60 -2.56
CA THR A 148 -0.20 19.80 -3.42
C THR A 148 -0.81 20.59 -4.57
N SER A 149 -0.92 21.92 -4.47
CA SER A 149 -1.66 22.75 -5.42
C SER A 149 -0.92 24.03 -5.80
N THR A 150 -0.81 24.31 -7.10
CA THR A 150 -0.37 25.59 -7.66
C THR A 150 -1.53 26.57 -7.86
N VAL A 151 -2.76 26.07 -7.86
CA VAL A 151 -3.98 26.86 -8.05
C VAL A 151 -4.84 26.67 -6.80
N ALA A 152 -4.90 27.71 -5.98
CA ALA A 152 -5.57 27.69 -4.68
C ALA A 152 -7.08 28.01 -4.79
N GLU A 153 -7.64 28.01 -6.00
CA GLU A 153 -9.05 28.39 -6.26
C GLU A 153 -10.03 27.22 -6.19
N GLU A 154 -9.55 25.97 -6.28
CA GLU A 154 -10.42 24.80 -6.14
C GLU A 154 -10.64 24.46 -4.66
N ALA A 155 -11.88 24.07 -4.32
CA ALA A 155 -12.20 23.58 -2.99
C ALA A 155 -11.35 22.35 -2.63
N THR A 156 -10.84 22.29 -1.39
CA THR A 156 -10.07 21.15 -0.87
C THR A 156 -10.86 19.86 -1.04
N GLN A 157 -10.45 19.02 -1.99
CA GLN A 157 -11.16 17.78 -2.29
C GLN A 157 -10.83 16.71 -1.25
N ASN A 158 -9.55 16.49 -0.94
CA ASN A 158 -9.14 15.48 0.03
C ASN A 158 -8.36 16.13 1.17
N CYS A 159 -7.04 16.17 1.07
CA CYS A 159 -6.18 16.86 2.01
C CYS A 159 -5.17 17.70 1.25
N ASP A 160 -5.05 18.97 1.63
CA ASP A 160 -4.01 19.86 1.12
C ASP A 160 -2.85 19.94 2.10
N TRP A 161 -1.64 19.88 1.56
CA TRP A 161 -0.39 19.85 2.32
C TRP A 161 0.22 21.24 2.34
N TRP A 162 0.28 21.82 3.52
CA TRP A 162 0.82 23.16 3.77
C TRP A 162 2.10 23.03 4.58
N VAL A 163 3.19 23.68 4.16
CA VAL A 163 4.47 23.65 4.86
C VAL A 163 4.94 25.05 5.20
N SER A 164 5.48 25.21 6.39
CA SER A 164 6.27 26.37 6.81
C SER A 164 7.67 25.93 7.25
N ASN A 165 8.49 26.90 7.65
CA ASN A 165 9.84 26.63 8.16
C ASN A 165 9.88 25.84 9.48
N SER A 166 8.74 25.66 10.15
CA SER A 166 8.69 25.06 11.49
C SER A 166 7.59 24.01 11.62
N MET A 167 6.78 23.76 10.59
CA MET A 167 5.56 22.98 10.74
C MET A 167 5.02 22.43 9.41
N LEU A 168 4.44 21.23 9.46
CA LEU A 168 3.57 20.70 8.43
C LEU A 168 2.11 20.80 8.89
N LEU A 169 1.25 21.29 8.02
CA LEU A 169 -0.18 21.45 8.26
C LEU A 169 -0.98 20.73 7.17
N LEU A 170 -1.86 19.82 7.58
CA LEU A 170 -2.83 19.17 6.69
C LEU A 170 -4.18 19.87 6.83
N ASP A 171 -4.65 20.45 5.74
CA ASP A 171 -6.02 20.98 5.63
C ASP A 171 -6.94 19.92 5.05
N THR A 172 -8.08 19.66 5.69
CA THR A 172 -8.99 18.57 5.31
C THR A 172 -10.28 19.09 4.69
N ALA A 173 -10.78 18.34 3.70
CA ALA A 173 -12.12 18.55 3.18
C ALA A 173 -13.17 18.34 4.29
N GLY A 174 -14.18 19.22 4.34
CA GLY A 174 -15.20 19.17 5.38
C GLY A 174 -16.01 17.88 5.44
N ARG A 175 -16.09 17.14 4.32
CA ARG A 175 -16.71 15.81 4.23
C ARG A 175 -16.06 14.74 5.12
N TYR A 176 -14.83 14.97 5.57
CA TYR A 176 -14.17 14.06 6.53
C TYR A 176 -14.52 14.38 8.00
N THR A 177 -15.17 15.51 8.26
CA THR A 177 -15.46 15.96 9.63
C THR A 177 -16.86 15.54 10.10
N ILE A 178 -17.84 15.58 9.20
CA ILE A 178 -19.24 15.29 9.53
C ILE A 178 -19.61 13.99 8.82
N PRO A 179 -20.00 12.93 9.55
CA PRO A 179 -20.56 11.73 8.96
C PRO A 179 -21.81 12.12 8.15
N THR A 180 -21.77 11.91 6.84
CA THR A 180 -22.91 12.18 5.95
C THR A 180 -23.97 11.08 5.99
N ASP A 181 -23.71 9.98 6.70
CA ASP A 181 -24.60 8.82 6.81
C ASP A 181 -24.82 8.42 8.28
N PRO A 182 -26.00 8.71 8.86
CA PRO A 182 -26.34 8.33 10.23
C PRO A 182 -26.64 6.82 10.40
N GLU A 183 -26.78 6.04 9.33
CA GLU A 183 -27.05 4.59 9.41
C GLU A 183 -25.77 3.75 9.61
N ARG A 184 -24.57 4.34 9.44
CA ARG A 184 -23.30 3.62 9.57
C ARG A 184 -22.89 3.31 11.01
N ASP A 185 -23.47 4.00 11.98
CA ASP A 185 -23.18 3.89 13.42
C ASP A 185 -24.32 3.23 14.23
N ARG A 186 -25.27 2.55 13.57
CA ARG A 186 -26.26 1.66 14.21
C ARG A 186 -25.85 0.20 14.10
#